data_AF-A0A9D6IK66-F1
#
_entry.id   AF-A0A9D6IK66-F1
#
_cell.length_a   1.000
_cell.length_b   1.000
_cell.length_c   1.000
_cell.angle_alpha   90.00
_cell.angle_beta   90.00
_cell.angle_gamma   90.00
#
_symmetry.space_group_name_H-M   'P 1'
#
loop_
_entity.id
_entity.type
_entity.pdbx_description
1 polymer ?
#
loop_
_entity_poly.entity_id
_entity_poly.type
_entity_poly.pdbx_seq_one_letter_code
_entity_poly.pdbx_strand_id
1 'polypeptide(L)'
;MRKNTCALTRFVIGTTGVLAMAGWLAYGQVTTSTVSGTTRGSSGTIVAGTMAVAGFAHAMTFNASAGNSIKLTLRDDVTSSSIANPTPGQFLTLLLCQDAAGSRSMAWPTNLRLSGGNFTLTRYPNRCDALTMVYDGSIWYEIARATNQ
;
A
#
# COMPACT_ATOMS: atom_id res chain seq x y z
N MET A 1 25.25 53.09 -24.70
CA MET A 1 24.38 52.44 -23.71
C MET A 1 24.34 50.95 -24.02
N ARG A 2 24.92 50.10 -23.16
CA ARG A 2 24.99 48.64 -23.38
C ARG A 2 23.65 48.01 -23.01
N LYS A 3 23.02 47.29 -23.95
CA LYS A 3 21.79 46.54 -23.71
C LYS A 3 22.12 45.30 -22.87
N ASN A 4 21.62 45.24 -21.64
CA ASN A 4 21.69 44.06 -20.79
C ASN A 4 20.54 43.11 -21.17
N THR A 5 20.81 42.12 -22.01
CA THR A 5 19.87 41.02 -22.25
C THR A 5 19.87 40.10 -21.02
N CYS A 6 18.80 40.16 -20.24
CA CYS A 6 18.50 39.22 -19.17
C CYS A 6 17.95 37.94 -19.82
N ALA A 7 18.65 36.80 -19.67
CA ALA A 7 18.21 35.53 -20.23
C ALA A 7 16.98 35.01 -19.48
N LEU A 8 15.82 35.00 -20.14
CA LEU A 8 14.58 34.43 -19.63
C LEU A 8 14.64 32.92 -19.85
N THR A 9 15.04 32.15 -18.82
CA THR A 9 15.01 30.68 -18.87
C THR A 9 13.55 30.23 -19.01
N ARG A 10 13.19 29.76 -20.21
CA ARG A 10 11.85 29.29 -20.57
C ARG A 10 11.53 27.99 -19.84
N PHE A 11 10.58 28.02 -18.90
CA PHE A 11 9.96 26.81 -18.34
C PHE A 11 8.74 26.45 -19.22
N VAL A 12 8.85 25.39 -20.01
CA VAL A 12 7.76 24.88 -20.86
C VAL A 12 6.92 23.91 -20.04
N ILE A 13 5.65 24.24 -19.83
CA ILE A 13 4.66 23.30 -19.29
C ILE A 13 3.93 22.68 -20.48
N GLY A 14 3.92 21.35 -20.59
CA GLY A 14 3.28 20.63 -21.68
C GLY A 14 1.78 20.88 -21.73
N THR A 15 1.31 21.28 -22.93
CA THR A 15 -0.08 21.22 -23.45
C THR A 15 -1.17 21.06 -22.38
N THR A 16 -1.73 22.13 -21.80
CA THR A 16 -2.65 23.09 -22.43
C THR A 16 -2.47 24.48 -21.80
N GLY A 17 -2.21 25.50 -22.60
CA GLY A 17 -1.69 26.78 -22.11
C GLY A 17 -2.71 27.71 -21.44
N VAL A 18 -2.19 28.60 -20.58
CA VAL A 18 -2.55 30.02 -20.53
C VAL A 18 -1.26 30.82 -20.31
N LEU A 19 -1.00 31.80 -21.18
CA LEU A 19 -0.11 32.93 -20.91
C LEU A 19 -0.96 34.03 -20.23
N ALA A 20 -0.47 34.63 -19.15
CA ALA A 20 -0.89 35.97 -18.76
C ALA A 20 0.32 36.76 -18.25
N MET A 21 0.44 37.99 -18.74
CA MET A 21 1.61 38.87 -18.64
C MET A 21 1.39 39.94 -17.56
N ALA A 22 2.50 40.53 -17.08
CA ALA A 22 2.66 41.77 -16.32
C ALA A 22 1.43 42.39 -15.59
N GLY A 23 1.46 42.30 -14.26
CA GLY A 23 0.62 43.08 -13.34
C GLY A 23 -0.62 42.32 -12.87
N TRP A 24 -0.78 42.24 -11.55
CA TRP A 24 -1.84 41.54 -10.78
C TRP A 24 -1.53 40.07 -10.43
N LEU A 25 -1.41 39.82 -9.12
CA LEU A 25 -1.28 38.50 -8.52
C LEU A 25 -2.60 37.74 -8.71
N ALA A 26 -2.62 36.73 -9.58
CA ALA A 26 -3.67 35.73 -9.58
C ALA A 26 -3.30 34.63 -8.56
N TYR A 27 -4.04 34.55 -7.46
CA TYR A 27 -4.01 33.36 -6.60
C TYR A 27 -4.87 32.27 -7.27
N GLY A 28 -4.24 31.44 -8.11
CA GLY A 28 -4.81 30.18 -8.57
C GLY A 28 -4.34 29.05 -7.67
N GLN A 29 -5.25 28.41 -6.92
CA GLN A 29 -4.91 27.16 -6.23
C GLN A 29 -4.77 26.04 -7.25
N VAL A 30 -3.59 25.41 -7.27
CA VAL A 30 -3.30 24.20 -8.03
C VAL A 30 -4.16 23.07 -7.44
N THR A 31 -5.20 22.67 -8.16
CA THR A 31 -6.17 21.66 -7.69
C THR A 31 -5.65 20.23 -7.93
N THR A 32 -4.67 20.07 -8.82
CA THR A 32 -3.94 18.82 -9.05
C THR A 32 -2.53 19.13 -9.53
N SER A 33 -1.51 18.77 -8.76
CA SER A 33 -0.11 18.82 -9.16
C SER A 33 0.35 17.42 -9.59
N THR A 34 0.37 17.17 -10.90
CA THR A 34 1.16 16.03 -11.40
C THR A 34 2.62 16.44 -11.36
N VAL A 35 3.36 15.99 -10.35
CA VAL A 35 4.81 16.19 -10.26
C VAL A 35 5.46 15.34 -11.36
N SER A 36 5.65 15.94 -12.53
CA SER A 36 6.47 15.35 -13.61
C SER A 36 7.92 15.75 -13.37
N GLY A 37 8.52 15.18 -12.33
CA GLY A 37 9.91 15.44 -11.94
C GLY A 37 10.33 14.59 -10.74
N THR A 38 11.62 14.30 -10.62
CA THR A 38 12.18 13.49 -9.53
C THR A 38 11.91 14.15 -8.18
N THR A 39 11.18 13.46 -7.29
CA THR A 39 11.04 13.87 -5.89
C THR A 39 12.41 13.77 -5.22
N ARG A 40 13.07 14.90 -4.96
CA ARG A 40 14.30 14.95 -4.12
C ARG A 40 13.93 14.57 -2.69
N GLY A 41 13.97 13.27 -2.40
CA GLY A 41 13.65 12.69 -1.10
C GLY A 41 13.32 11.19 -1.12
N SER A 42 13.04 10.63 -2.29
CA SER A 42 12.92 9.18 -2.49
C SER A 42 13.53 8.85 -3.84
N SER A 43 14.62 8.08 -3.86
CA SER A 43 15.13 7.45 -5.09
C SER A 43 14.28 6.23 -5.48
N GLY A 44 12.95 6.40 -5.48
CA GLY A 44 11.99 5.32 -5.70
C GLY A 44 10.63 5.86 -6.12
N THR A 45 10.00 5.14 -7.05
CA THR A 45 8.60 5.33 -7.45
C THR A 45 7.72 5.31 -6.20
N ILE A 46 6.95 6.38 -5.95
CA ILE A 46 5.87 6.33 -4.96
C ILE A 46 4.79 5.43 -5.56
N VAL A 47 4.86 4.14 -5.27
CA VAL A 47 3.81 3.19 -5.62
C VAL A 47 2.68 3.41 -4.62
N ALA A 48 1.54 3.93 -5.09
CA ALA A 48 0.31 3.88 -4.31
C ALA A 48 0.06 2.43 -3.91
N GLY A 49 -0.12 2.16 -2.62
CA GLY A 49 -0.32 0.80 -2.13
C GLY A 49 -1.45 0.12 -2.92
N THR A 50 -1.12 -0.95 -3.65
CA THR A 50 -2.11 -1.71 -4.40
C THR A 50 -2.80 -2.70 -3.47
N MET A 51 -4.13 -2.68 -3.47
CA MET A 51 -4.96 -3.65 -2.77
C MET A 51 -5.28 -4.81 -3.72
N ALA A 52 -4.78 -6.00 -3.42
CA ALA A 52 -5.19 -7.22 -4.10
C ALA A 52 -6.35 -7.88 -3.34
N VAL A 53 -7.31 -8.47 -4.05
CA VAL A 53 -8.36 -9.30 -3.44
C VAL A 53 -8.02 -10.75 -3.71
N ALA A 54 -7.79 -11.52 -2.65
CA ALA A 54 -7.49 -12.94 -2.75
C ALA A 54 -8.79 -13.76 -2.79
N GLY A 55 -8.86 -14.73 -3.71
CA GLY A 55 -9.91 -15.75 -3.70
C GLY A 55 -9.72 -16.70 -2.52
N PHE A 56 -10.83 -17.14 -1.93
CA PHE A 56 -10.79 -18.06 -0.79
C PHE A 56 -10.39 -19.48 -1.21
N ALA A 57 -9.52 -20.10 -0.41
CA ALA A 57 -9.16 -21.51 -0.46
C ALA A 57 -8.79 -22.00 0.96
N HIS A 58 -8.88 -23.32 1.21
CA HIS A 58 -8.41 -23.90 2.48
C HIS A 58 -6.89 -23.75 2.67
N ALA A 59 -6.13 -23.86 1.57
CA ALA A 59 -4.70 -23.63 1.52
C ALA A 59 -4.44 -22.31 0.80
N MET A 60 -4.09 -21.27 1.56
CA MET A 60 -3.91 -19.91 1.04
C MET A 60 -2.46 -19.60 0.71
N THR A 61 -2.22 -18.98 -0.45
CA THR A 61 -0.91 -18.42 -0.81
C THR A 61 -1.07 -16.92 -1.07
N PHE A 62 -0.55 -16.09 -0.17
CA PHE A 62 -0.53 -14.65 -0.32
C PHE A 62 0.66 -14.24 -1.18
N ASN A 63 0.41 -13.76 -2.39
CA ASN A 63 1.48 -13.31 -3.26
C ASN A 63 1.86 -11.86 -2.93
N ALA A 64 3.02 -11.65 -2.31
CA ALA A 64 3.52 -10.33 -1.94
C ALA A 64 3.83 -9.46 -3.17
N SER A 65 4.04 -10.03 -4.35
CA SER A 65 4.22 -9.25 -5.58
C SER A 65 2.91 -8.75 -6.20
N ALA A 66 1.76 -9.29 -5.80
CA ALA A 66 0.46 -8.85 -6.28
C ALA A 66 0.03 -7.49 -5.68
N GLY A 67 0.53 -7.18 -4.48
CA GLY A 67 0.34 -5.89 -3.84
C GLY A 67 0.80 -5.89 -2.39
N ASN A 68 1.02 -4.69 -1.86
CA ASN A 68 1.45 -4.49 -0.47
C ASN A 68 0.28 -4.60 0.51
N SER A 69 -0.94 -4.76 0.02
CA SER A 69 -2.12 -4.98 0.85
C SER A 69 -3.03 -6.00 0.20
N ILE A 70 -3.41 -7.05 0.94
CA ILE A 70 -4.22 -8.15 0.41
C ILE A 70 -5.45 -8.31 1.28
N LYS A 71 -6.63 -8.18 0.68
CA LYS A 71 -7.91 -8.46 1.33
C LYS A 71 -8.34 -9.90 1.06
N LEU A 72 -8.71 -10.62 2.12
CA LEU A 72 -9.30 -11.95 2.04
C LEU A 72 -10.60 -11.97 2.87
N THR A 73 -11.68 -12.48 2.27
CA THR A 73 -12.90 -12.81 3.01
C THR A 73 -12.89 -14.31 3.33
N LEU A 74 -12.88 -14.64 4.61
CA LEU A 74 -12.90 -16.02 5.10
C LEU A 74 -14.31 -16.59 4.92
N ARG A 75 -14.43 -17.57 4.01
CA ARG A 75 -15.66 -18.36 3.83
C ARG A 75 -15.60 -19.73 4.49
N ASP A 76 -14.41 -20.15 4.92
CA ASP A 76 -14.17 -21.31 5.77
C ASP A 76 -12.85 -21.18 6.54
N ASP A 77 -12.57 -22.15 7.40
CA ASP A 77 -11.31 -22.24 8.13
C ASP A 77 -10.15 -22.41 7.15
N VAL A 78 -9.18 -21.51 7.19
CA VAL A 78 -7.94 -21.64 6.39
C VAL A 78 -7.00 -22.56 7.15
N THR A 79 -6.83 -23.79 6.68
CA THR A 79 -6.06 -24.84 7.36
C THR A 79 -4.56 -24.69 7.18
N SER A 80 -4.13 -24.01 6.11
CA SER A 80 -2.73 -23.66 5.89
C SER A 80 -2.61 -22.34 5.14
N SER A 81 -1.55 -21.58 5.44
CA SER A 81 -1.25 -20.38 4.69
C SER A 81 0.25 -20.19 4.47
N SER A 82 0.60 -19.55 3.35
CA SER A 82 1.97 -19.24 2.96
C SER A 82 2.03 -17.87 2.30
N ILE A 83 3.21 -17.23 2.33
CA ILE A 83 3.46 -15.96 1.66
C ILE A 83 4.53 -16.21 0.59
N ALA A 84 4.22 -15.90 -0.66
CA ALA A 84 5.07 -16.15 -1.83
C ALA A 84 5.61 -14.84 -2.44
N ASN A 85 6.74 -14.95 -3.13
CA ASN A 85 7.46 -13.85 -3.78
C ASN A 85 7.75 -12.63 -2.88
N PRO A 86 8.24 -12.82 -1.64
CA PRO A 86 8.58 -11.70 -0.77
C PRO A 86 9.85 -11.00 -1.27
N THR A 87 9.89 -9.66 -1.18
CA THR A 87 11.12 -8.88 -1.40
C THR A 87 11.67 -8.38 -0.06
N PRO A 88 12.99 -8.48 0.23
CA PRO A 88 13.56 -7.96 1.48
C PRO A 88 13.22 -6.48 1.69
N GLY A 89 12.78 -6.12 2.91
CA GLY A 89 12.34 -4.77 3.27
C GLY A 89 10.90 -4.44 2.84
N GLN A 90 10.17 -5.37 2.22
CA GLN A 90 8.78 -5.16 1.83
C GLN A 90 7.84 -5.17 3.03
N PHE A 91 6.88 -4.26 3.01
CA PHE A 91 5.73 -4.26 3.91
C PHE A 91 4.52 -4.93 3.24
N LEU A 92 3.85 -5.80 3.99
CA LEU A 92 2.62 -6.45 3.57
C LEU A 92 1.55 -6.27 4.65
N THR A 93 0.36 -5.84 4.24
CA THR A 93 -0.82 -5.78 5.11
C THR A 93 -1.83 -6.82 4.65
N LEU A 94 -2.17 -7.77 5.52
CA LEU A 94 -3.27 -8.70 5.30
C LEU A 94 -4.51 -8.15 5.98
N LEU A 95 -5.56 -7.90 5.20
CA LEU A 95 -6.89 -7.53 5.69
C LEU A 95 -7.80 -8.77 5.60
N LEU A 96 -8.07 -9.37 6.74
CA LEU A 96 -8.79 -10.62 6.88
C LEU A 96 -10.19 -10.33 7.41
N CYS A 97 -11.22 -10.57 6.61
CA CYS A 97 -12.61 -10.29 6.96
C CYS A 97 -13.41 -11.57 7.12
N GLN A 98 -14.17 -11.67 8.21
CA GLN A 98 -15.17 -12.72 8.40
C GLN A 98 -16.30 -12.59 7.38
N ASP A 99 -16.89 -13.72 7.01
CA ASP A 99 -18.16 -13.73 6.29
C ASP A 99 -19.35 -13.38 7.22
N ALA A 100 -20.56 -13.47 6.66
CA ALA A 100 -21.79 -13.20 7.41
C ALA A 100 -22.10 -14.25 8.50
N ALA A 101 -21.44 -15.41 8.50
CA ALA A 101 -21.56 -16.42 9.55
C ALA A 101 -20.55 -16.20 10.68
N GLY A 102 -19.35 -15.73 10.35
CA GLY A 102 -18.25 -15.58 11.29
C GLY A 102 -17.65 -16.92 11.72
N SER A 103 -16.95 -16.89 12.86
CA SER A 103 -16.31 -18.05 13.48
C SER A 103 -15.24 -18.75 12.63
N ARG A 104 -14.71 -18.11 11.59
CA ARG A 104 -13.61 -18.67 10.80
C ARG A 104 -12.27 -18.41 11.45
N SER A 105 -11.36 -19.34 11.26
CA SER A 105 -10.00 -19.31 11.76
C SER A 105 -9.00 -19.51 10.63
N MET A 106 -7.73 -19.27 10.94
CA MET A 106 -6.66 -19.36 9.98
C MET A 106 -5.39 -19.86 10.65
N ALA A 107 -4.74 -20.84 10.04
CA ALA A 107 -3.39 -21.24 10.40
C ALA A 107 -2.40 -20.24 9.81
N TRP A 108 -1.52 -19.69 10.65
CA TRP A 108 -0.50 -18.73 10.23
C TRP A 108 0.68 -19.41 9.51
N PRO A 109 1.35 -18.71 8.58
CA PRO A 109 2.54 -19.21 7.93
C PRO A 109 3.67 -19.47 8.93
N THR A 110 4.45 -20.54 8.75
CA THR A 110 5.60 -20.87 9.62
C THR A 110 6.74 -19.86 9.53
N ASN A 111 6.83 -19.17 8.39
CA ASN A 111 7.77 -18.08 8.10
C ASN A 111 7.27 -16.70 8.58
N LEU A 112 6.23 -16.65 9.43
CA LEU A 112 5.74 -15.43 10.07
C LEU A 112 5.97 -15.48 11.58
N ARG A 113 6.60 -14.44 12.12
CA ARG A 113 6.78 -14.20 13.55
C ARG A 113 5.74 -13.20 14.01
N LEU A 114 4.75 -13.71 14.72
CA LEU A 114 3.72 -12.91 15.37
C LEU A 114 4.21 -12.41 16.72
N SER A 115 3.84 -11.18 17.06
CA SER A 115 4.09 -10.64 18.39
C SER A 115 3.28 -11.44 19.42
N GLY A 116 3.94 -11.86 20.51
CA GLY A 116 3.37 -12.78 21.49
C GLY A 116 3.24 -14.23 21.02
N GLY A 117 3.73 -14.59 19.82
CA GLY A 117 3.78 -15.96 19.31
C GLY A 117 2.47 -16.51 18.77
N ASN A 118 1.35 -15.81 18.94
CA ASN A 118 0.04 -16.20 18.42
C ASN A 118 -0.83 -14.99 18.08
N PHE A 119 -1.74 -15.18 17.13
CA PHE A 119 -2.78 -14.21 16.81
C PHE A 119 -4.08 -14.94 16.51
N THR A 120 -5.14 -14.62 17.26
CA THR A 120 -6.48 -15.18 17.04
C THR A 120 -7.33 -14.14 16.31
N LEU A 121 -7.90 -14.53 15.17
CA LEU A 121 -8.83 -13.69 14.41
C LEU A 121 -10.13 -13.45 15.20
N THR A 122 -10.70 -12.27 15.02
CA THR A 122 -12.03 -11.91 15.47
C THR A 122 -13.04 -12.85 14.84
N ARG A 123 -13.90 -13.49 15.67
CA ARG A 123 -14.88 -14.49 15.21
C ARG A 123 -16.27 -13.91 14.93
N TYR A 124 -16.46 -12.60 15.09
CA TYR A 124 -17.76 -11.97 14.84
C TYR A 124 -18.06 -11.84 13.34
N PRO A 125 -19.31 -12.05 12.92
CA PRO A 125 -19.72 -11.86 11.53
C PRO A 125 -19.35 -10.47 10.99
N ASN A 126 -18.92 -10.43 9.74
CA ASN A 126 -18.59 -9.20 9.00
C ASN A 126 -17.52 -8.30 9.63
N ARG A 127 -16.75 -8.81 10.61
CA ARG A 127 -15.62 -8.09 11.19
C ARG A 127 -14.33 -8.37 10.45
N CYS A 128 -13.47 -7.37 10.37
CA CYS A 128 -12.16 -7.49 9.77
C CYS A 128 -11.05 -7.29 10.80
N ASP A 129 -9.97 -8.05 10.62
CA ASP A 129 -8.71 -7.85 11.28
C ASP A 129 -7.64 -7.50 10.25
N ALA A 130 -6.76 -6.56 10.59
CA ALA A 130 -5.63 -6.17 9.77
C ALA A 130 -4.33 -6.57 10.47
N LEU A 131 -3.43 -7.22 9.74
CA LEU A 131 -2.10 -7.58 10.19
C LEU A 131 -1.06 -7.00 9.23
N THR A 132 -0.21 -6.11 9.73
CA THR A 132 0.90 -5.55 8.96
C THR A 132 2.22 -6.18 9.41
N MET A 133 3.02 -6.57 8.43
CA MET A 133 4.28 -7.27 8.62
C MET A 133 5.37 -6.75 7.67
N VAL A 134 6.63 -6.93 8.05
CA VAL A 134 7.81 -6.60 7.26
C VAL A 134 8.66 -7.84 7.02
N TYR A 135 9.24 -7.98 5.82
CA TYR A 135 10.11 -9.10 5.48
C TYR A 135 11.59 -8.73 5.65
N ASP A 136 12.36 -9.54 6.37
CA ASP A 136 13.80 -9.31 6.58
C ASP A 136 14.71 -9.96 5.51
N GLY A 137 14.13 -10.75 4.59
CA GLY A 137 14.86 -11.57 3.61
C GLY A 137 14.78 -13.08 3.86
N SER A 138 14.22 -13.50 4.99
CA SER A 138 13.99 -14.91 5.34
C SER A 138 12.63 -15.12 6.02
N ILE A 139 12.30 -14.26 6.98
CA ILE A 139 11.15 -14.35 7.87
C ILE A 139 10.35 -13.04 7.83
N TRP A 140 9.03 -13.16 7.98
CA TRP A 140 8.14 -12.02 8.18
C TRP A 140 8.01 -11.70 9.66
N TYR A 141 8.12 -10.43 10.01
CA TYR A 141 7.92 -9.92 11.36
C TYR A 141 6.67 -9.06 11.40
N GLU A 142 5.77 -9.38 12.32
CA GLU A 142 4.65 -8.50 12.61
C GLU A 142 5.16 -7.16 13.18
N ILE A 143 4.59 -6.07 12.68
CA ILE A 143 4.86 -4.71 13.17
C ILE A 143 3.63 -4.02 13.76
N ALA A 144 2.43 -4.39 13.30
CA ALA A 144 1.18 -3.80 13.78
C ALA A 144 0.00 -4.73 13.50
N ARG A 145 -1.01 -4.68 14.37
CA ARG A 145 -2.30 -5.33 14.15
C ARG A 145 -3.45 -4.41 14.55
N ALA A 146 -4.58 -4.54 13.87
CA ALA A 146 -5.87 -3.96 14.27
C ALA A 146 -6.91 -5.08 14.26
N THR A 147 -7.71 -5.18 15.31
CA THR A 147 -8.71 -6.25 15.44
C THR A 147 -10.12 -5.67 15.54
N ASN A 148 -11.10 -6.48 15.16
CA ASN A 148 -12.54 -6.20 15.32
C ASN A 148 -12.97 -4.85 14.72
N GLN A 149 -12.58 -4.60 13.47
CA GLN A 149 -13.08 -3.47 12.68
C GLN A 149 -14.43 -3.84 12.04
#